data_AF-A0A430HPB7-F1
#
_entry.id   AF-A0A430HPB7-F1
#
_cell.length_a   1.000
_cell.length_b   1.000
_cell.length_c   1.000
_cell.angle_alpha   90.00
_cell.angle_beta   90.00
_cell.angle_gamma   90.00
#
_symmetry.space_group_name_H-M   'P 1'
#
loop_
_entity.id
_entity.type
_entity.pdbx_description
1 polymer ?
#
loop_
_entity_poly.entity_id
_entity_poly.type
_entity_poly.pdbx_seq_one_letter_code
_entity_poly.pdbx_strand_id
1 'polypeptide(L)'
;MTPVPPNVYAAPKSSFQEAPLAHCWREGDMLVAPAQSRLPLRCVKCNAPATLDRPRAFYWNHPGWYLLLLVVVYVAIALFVRKKAIVSIGLCGRHRRRRRLLSWGGYGLFALGLYALMSAIDPVRPFLGWVGCLLMLAGILCASIGARLLRVVRITDHEIRFKGCGPAFLDSLPPH
;
A
#
# COMPACT_ATOMS: atom_id res chain seq x y z
N MET A 1 7.76 -60.57 37.54
CA MET A 1 7.74 -59.10 37.43
C MET A 1 7.43 -58.56 38.82
N THR A 2 8.36 -57.86 39.48
CA THR A 2 8.13 -57.24 40.80
C THR A 2 7.77 -55.73 40.62
N PRO A 3 6.80 -55.19 41.38
CA PRO A 3 6.36 -53.79 41.25
C PRO A 3 7.29 -52.82 42.00
N VAL A 4 7.54 -51.66 41.39
CA VAL A 4 8.38 -50.57 41.93
C VAL A 4 7.58 -49.69 42.91
N PRO A 5 8.13 -49.28 44.07
CA PRO A 5 7.40 -48.51 45.09
C PRO A 5 7.23 -47.01 44.78
N PRO A 6 6.21 -46.35 45.37
CA PRO A 6 5.83 -44.96 45.04
C PRO A 6 6.81 -43.90 45.59
N ASN A 7 7.05 -42.87 44.78
CA ASN A 7 8.04 -41.82 44.98
C ASN A 7 7.63 -40.80 46.06
N VAL A 8 8.51 -40.61 47.04
CA VAL A 8 8.37 -39.74 48.22
C VAL A 8 8.53 -38.24 47.90
N TYR A 9 8.92 -37.88 46.67
CA TYR A 9 9.17 -36.49 46.26
C TYR A 9 7.97 -35.79 45.60
N ALA A 10 6.79 -35.79 46.21
CA ALA A 10 5.63 -35.03 45.71
C ALA A 10 5.61 -33.57 46.22
N ALA A 11 5.54 -32.59 45.31
CA ALA A 11 5.60 -31.15 45.63
C ALA A 11 4.24 -30.53 46.00
N PRO A 12 4.19 -29.50 46.88
CA PRO A 12 2.96 -28.87 47.37
C PRO A 12 2.38 -27.85 46.39
N LYS A 13 1.05 -27.66 46.39
CA LYS A 13 0.32 -26.78 45.46
C LYS A 13 -0.05 -25.44 46.12
N SER A 14 0.18 -24.31 45.45
CA SER A 14 -0.20 -22.96 45.89
C SER A 14 -1.54 -22.49 45.30
N SER A 15 -2.27 -21.63 46.03
CA SER A 15 -3.55 -21.02 45.63
C SER A 15 -3.36 -19.57 45.18
N PHE A 16 -3.96 -19.19 44.04
CA PHE A 16 -3.99 -17.82 43.52
C PHE A 16 -5.38 -17.19 43.72
N GLN A 17 -5.45 -15.93 44.15
CA GLN A 17 -6.69 -15.17 44.40
C GLN A 17 -7.16 -14.43 43.13
N GLU A 18 -8.47 -14.49 42.82
CA GLU A 18 -9.06 -14.09 41.53
C GLU A 18 -9.56 -12.63 41.50
N ALA A 19 -9.33 -11.93 40.37
CA ALA A 19 -9.75 -10.54 40.14
C ALA A 19 -11.26 -10.41 39.80
N PRO A 20 -11.95 -9.29 40.11
CA PRO A 20 -13.39 -9.14 39.88
C PRO A 20 -13.78 -9.21 38.40
N LEU A 21 -14.87 -9.91 38.09
CA LEU A 21 -15.44 -10.02 36.74
C LEU A 21 -15.96 -8.65 36.26
N ALA A 22 -15.32 -8.07 35.26
CA ALA A 22 -15.70 -6.79 34.67
C ALA A 22 -16.96 -6.93 33.78
N HIS A 23 -17.80 -5.89 33.79
CA HIS A 23 -19.10 -5.89 33.08
C HIS A 23 -18.87 -5.74 31.58
N CYS A 24 -19.00 -6.83 30.83
CA CYS A 24 -19.04 -6.82 29.37
C CYS A 24 -20.52 -6.75 28.93
N TRP A 25 -20.84 -5.96 27.91
CA TRP A 25 -22.20 -5.89 27.36
C TRP A 25 -22.20 -6.02 25.84
N ARG A 26 -23.38 -6.28 25.28
CA ARG A 26 -23.59 -6.41 23.83
C ARG A 26 -24.21 -5.12 23.31
N GLU A 27 -23.69 -4.63 22.18
CA GLU A 27 -24.27 -3.52 21.42
C GLU A 27 -24.43 -3.97 19.97
N GLY A 28 -25.67 -4.30 19.56
CA GLY A 28 -25.95 -4.85 18.23
C GLY A 28 -25.32 -6.23 18.01
N ASP A 29 -24.39 -6.32 17.07
CA ASP A 29 -23.56 -7.50 16.78
C ASP A 29 -22.16 -7.43 17.43
N MET A 30 -21.88 -6.36 18.19
CA MET A 30 -20.58 -6.12 18.82
C MET A 30 -20.59 -6.45 20.32
N LEU A 31 -19.47 -7.01 20.80
CA LEU A 31 -19.17 -7.15 22.22
C LEU A 31 -18.38 -5.93 22.67
N VAL A 32 -18.91 -5.20 23.64
CA VAL A 32 -18.25 -4.04 24.24
C VAL A 32 -17.73 -4.44 25.61
N ALA A 33 -16.45 -4.22 25.83
CA ALA A 33 -15.77 -4.51 27.07
C ALA A 33 -14.81 -3.36 27.42
N PRO A 34 -14.67 -2.98 28.71
CA PRO A 34 -13.69 -1.99 29.12
C PRO A 34 -12.28 -2.41 28.72
N ALA A 35 -11.43 -1.44 28.40
CA ALA A 35 -10.00 -1.69 28.17
C ALA A 35 -9.41 -2.39 29.41
N GLN A 36 -8.61 -3.45 29.20
CA GLN A 36 -7.98 -4.25 30.27
C GLN A 36 -8.95 -5.08 31.15
N SER A 37 -10.18 -5.32 30.70
CA SER A 37 -11.11 -6.23 31.39
C SER A 37 -10.78 -7.71 31.17
N ARG A 38 -11.16 -8.54 32.16
CA ARG A 38 -11.22 -10.00 31.99
C ARG A 38 -12.62 -10.38 31.50
N LEU A 39 -12.67 -11.06 30.36
CA LEU A 39 -13.91 -11.64 29.86
C LEU A 39 -14.42 -12.74 30.82
N PRO A 40 -15.72 -13.05 30.80
CA PRO A 40 -16.26 -14.16 31.57
C PRO A 40 -15.64 -15.50 31.15
N LEU A 41 -15.62 -16.48 32.05
CA LEU A 41 -15.10 -17.85 31.87
C LEU A 41 -15.98 -18.71 30.95
N ARG A 42 -16.30 -18.17 29.77
CA ARG A 42 -17.12 -18.79 28.73
C ARG A 42 -16.48 -18.54 27.38
N CYS A 43 -16.60 -19.51 26.49
CA CYS A 43 -16.08 -19.38 25.14
C CYS A 43 -16.82 -18.25 24.40
N VAL A 44 -16.10 -17.27 23.84
CA VAL A 44 -16.68 -16.16 23.06
C VAL A 44 -17.40 -16.59 21.78
N LYS A 45 -17.24 -17.86 21.35
CA LYS A 45 -17.88 -18.42 20.14
C LYS A 45 -19.06 -19.34 20.47
N CYS A 46 -18.86 -20.34 21.33
CA CYS A 46 -19.87 -21.37 21.62
C CYS A 46 -20.48 -21.25 23.03
N ASN A 47 -20.03 -20.31 23.84
CA ASN A 47 -20.48 -20.06 25.21
C ASN A 47 -20.32 -21.22 26.21
N ALA A 48 -19.66 -22.31 25.81
CA ALA A 48 -19.30 -23.40 26.72
C ALA A 48 -18.37 -22.90 27.83
N PRO A 49 -18.39 -23.50 29.03
CA PRO A 49 -17.46 -23.16 30.11
C PRO A 49 -16.01 -23.26 29.63
N ALA A 50 -15.23 -22.20 29.81
CA ALA A 50 -13.86 -22.13 29.33
C ALA A 50 -12.96 -21.46 30.38
N THR A 51 -11.70 -21.87 30.42
CA THR A 51 -10.67 -21.22 31.24
C THR A 51 -10.11 -20.00 30.53
N LEU A 52 -9.79 -18.92 31.27
CA LEU A 52 -9.16 -17.75 30.70
C LEU A 52 -7.72 -18.06 30.27
N ASP A 53 -7.41 -17.73 29.02
CA ASP A 53 -6.06 -17.82 28.47
C ASP A 53 -5.18 -16.62 28.90
N ARG A 54 -3.88 -16.68 28.55
CA ARG A 54 -2.94 -15.57 28.75
C ARG A 54 -3.45 -14.28 28.05
N PRO A 55 -3.28 -13.10 28.67
CA PRO A 55 -3.65 -11.82 28.06
C PRO A 55 -2.90 -11.59 26.75
N ARG A 56 -3.59 -11.05 25.74
CA ARG A 56 -3.02 -10.72 24.42
C ARG A 56 -3.27 -9.25 24.09
N ALA A 57 -2.27 -8.61 23.47
CA ALA A 57 -2.42 -7.27 22.93
C ALA A 57 -3.13 -7.31 21.56
N PHE A 58 -4.07 -6.39 21.36
CA PHE A 58 -4.76 -6.20 20.08
C PHE A 58 -4.31 -4.87 19.47
N TYR A 59 -3.91 -4.89 18.21
CA TYR A 59 -3.42 -3.72 17.47
C TYR A 59 -4.44 -3.33 16.42
N TRP A 60 -4.80 -2.04 16.36
CA TRP A 60 -5.65 -1.49 15.32
C TRP A 60 -4.81 -0.62 14.39
N ASN A 61 -4.89 -0.91 13.09
CA ASN A 61 -4.27 -0.10 12.04
C ASN A 61 -5.37 0.66 11.29
N HIS A 62 -5.23 1.98 11.18
CA HIS A 62 -6.20 2.81 10.49
C HIS A 62 -6.32 2.38 9.00
N PRO A 63 -7.54 2.11 8.48
CA PRO A 63 -7.73 1.46 7.18
C PRO A 63 -7.17 2.27 5.99
N GLY A 64 -7.04 3.59 6.14
CA GLY A 64 -6.42 4.46 5.12
C GLY A 64 -4.96 4.12 4.79
N TRP A 65 -4.20 3.49 5.69
CA TRP A 65 -2.83 3.06 5.40
C TRP A 65 -2.77 1.94 4.36
N TYR A 66 -3.76 1.05 4.33
CA TYR A 66 -3.83 -0.01 3.33
C TYR A 66 -4.05 0.55 1.93
N LEU A 67 -4.82 1.64 1.79
CA LEU A 67 -5.02 2.32 0.51
C LEU A 67 -3.74 2.97 -0.01
N LEU A 68 -2.98 3.66 0.85
CA LEU A 68 -1.70 4.25 0.45
C LEU A 68 -0.68 3.19 0.04
N LEU A 69 -0.58 2.10 0.80
CA LEU A 69 0.30 0.98 0.48
C LEU A 69 -0.08 0.32 -0.85
N LEU A 70 -1.37 0.12 -1.10
CA LEU A 70 -1.88 -0.46 -2.35
C LEU A 70 -1.52 0.39 -3.57
N VAL A 71 -1.66 1.70 -3.50
CA VAL A 71 -1.35 2.61 -4.63
C VAL A 71 0.15 2.59 -4.94
N VAL A 72 1.01 2.67 -3.92
CA VAL A 72 2.47 2.66 -4.11
C VAL A 72 2.94 1.32 -4.68
N VAL A 73 2.44 0.21 -4.12
CA VAL A 73 2.77 -1.14 -4.59
C VAL A 73 2.27 -1.34 -6.02
N TYR A 74 1.07 -0.90 -6.35
CA TYR A 74 0.53 -0.97 -7.71
C TYR A 74 1.41 -0.21 -8.71
N VAL A 75 1.82 1.02 -8.38
CA VAL A 75 2.71 1.82 -9.25
C VAL A 75 4.06 1.14 -9.41
N ALA A 76 4.65 0.60 -8.33
CA ALA A 76 5.91 -0.13 -8.40
C ALA A 76 5.80 -1.37 -9.30
N ILE A 77 4.80 -2.23 -9.05
CA ILE A 77 4.55 -3.43 -9.86
C ILE A 77 4.32 -3.05 -11.32
N ALA A 78 3.52 -2.01 -11.60
CA ALA A 78 3.29 -1.54 -12.97
C ALA A 78 4.58 -1.07 -13.66
N LEU A 79 5.53 -0.47 -12.93
CA LEU A 79 6.83 -0.07 -13.46
C LEU A 79 7.77 -1.26 -13.73
N PHE A 80 7.65 -2.35 -12.96
CA PHE A 80 8.44 -3.58 -13.12
C PHE A 80 7.86 -4.53 -14.18
N VAL A 81 6.54 -4.73 -14.18
CA VAL A 81 5.83 -5.69 -15.05
C VAL A 81 5.61 -5.13 -16.47
N ARG A 82 5.82 -3.83 -16.70
CA ARG A 82 5.66 -3.24 -18.04
C ARG A 82 6.57 -3.95 -19.06
N LYS A 83 5.95 -4.50 -20.11
CA LYS A 83 6.69 -4.99 -21.29
C LYS A 83 7.26 -3.79 -22.05
N LYS A 84 8.55 -3.86 -22.39
CA LYS A 84 9.25 -2.82 -23.17
C LYS A 84 9.32 -3.27 -24.62
N ALA A 85 8.85 -2.45 -25.53
CA ALA A 85 9.10 -2.60 -26.96
C ALA A 85 9.92 -1.39 -27.45
N ILE A 86 11.03 -1.65 -28.14
CA ILE A 86 11.89 -0.61 -28.67
C ILE A 86 11.51 -0.40 -30.14
N VAL A 87 10.84 0.71 -30.44
CA VAL A 87 10.48 1.09 -31.82
C VAL A 87 11.06 2.47 -32.09
N SER A 88 11.81 2.59 -33.18
CA SER A 88 12.34 3.86 -33.68
C SER A 88 11.23 4.62 -34.40
N ILE A 89 10.80 5.74 -33.82
CA ILE A 89 9.78 6.61 -34.41
C ILE A 89 10.44 7.93 -34.82
N GLY A 90 10.24 8.34 -36.07
CA GLY A 90 10.63 9.66 -36.56
C GLY A 90 9.69 10.74 -36.02
N LEU A 91 10.22 11.71 -35.27
CA LEU A 91 9.47 12.88 -34.80
C LEU A 91 10.01 14.17 -35.41
N CYS A 92 9.11 15.00 -35.94
CA CYS A 92 9.43 16.35 -36.39
C CYS A 92 9.93 17.25 -35.22
N GLY A 93 10.69 18.29 -35.55
CA GLY A 93 11.34 19.19 -34.57
C GLY A 93 10.38 19.86 -33.60
N ARG A 94 9.17 20.24 -34.04
CA ARG A 94 8.14 20.88 -33.19
C ARG A 94 7.66 19.93 -32.08
N HIS A 95 7.32 18.69 -32.46
CA HIS A 95 6.87 17.68 -31.50
C HIS A 95 8.02 17.22 -30.58
N ARG A 96 9.25 17.14 -31.11
CA ARG A 96 10.45 16.87 -30.31
C ARG A 96 10.69 17.97 -29.25
N ARG A 97 10.54 19.25 -29.62
CA ARG A 97 10.73 20.38 -28.70
C ARG A 97 9.66 20.43 -27.60
N ARG A 98 8.38 20.24 -27.96
CA ARG A 98 7.27 20.18 -26.98
C ARG A 98 7.48 19.04 -25.97
N ARG A 99 7.87 17.85 -26.44
CA ARG A 99 8.24 16.73 -25.56
C ARG A 99 9.38 17.08 -24.63
N ARG A 100 10.45 17.66 -25.17
CA ARG A 100 11.64 18.03 -24.39
C ARG A 100 11.26 19.02 -23.30
N LEU A 101 10.48 20.06 -23.61
CA LEU A 101 9.97 21.03 -22.64
C LEU A 101 9.11 20.39 -21.54
N LEU A 102 8.18 19.49 -21.89
CA LEU A 102 7.36 18.76 -20.91
C LEU A 102 8.19 17.86 -19.99
N SER A 103 9.17 17.13 -20.53
CA SER A 103 10.06 16.28 -19.74
C SER A 103 10.97 17.10 -18.82
N TRP A 104 11.62 18.16 -19.33
CA TRP A 104 12.47 19.03 -18.51
C TRP A 104 11.65 19.79 -17.45
N GLY A 105 10.47 20.29 -17.81
CA GLY A 105 9.55 20.92 -16.86
C GLY A 105 9.08 19.96 -15.78
N GLY A 106 8.79 18.71 -16.13
CA GLY A 106 8.45 17.64 -15.18
C GLY A 106 9.59 17.31 -14.22
N TYR A 107 10.83 17.20 -14.71
CA TYR A 107 12.01 17.02 -13.86
C TYR A 107 12.26 18.23 -12.95
N GLY A 108 12.07 19.45 -13.46
CA GLY A 108 12.16 20.67 -12.66
C GLY A 108 11.13 20.71 -11.53
N LEU A 109 9.86 20.38 -11.82
CA LEU A 109 8.81 20.26 -10.80
C LEU A 109 9.13 19.18 -9.76
N PHE A 110 9.65 18.04 -10.20
CA PHE A 110 10.03 16.95 -9.29
C PHE A 110 11.17 17.37 -8.35
N ALA A 111 12.21 18.02 -8.88
CA ALA A 111 13.32 18.55 -8.08
C ALA A 111 12.85 19.63 -7.09
N LEU A 112 11.92 20.50 -7.51
CA LEU A 112 11.31 21.51 -6.65
C LEU A 112 10.48 20.87 -5.52
N GLY A 113 9.70 19.84 -5.83
CA GLY A 113 8.95 19.07 -4.84
C GLY A 113 9.86 18.35 -3.84
N LEU A 114 11.00 17.81 -4.30
CA LEU A 114 12.00 17.20 -3.44
C LEU A 114 12.64 18.23 -2.50
N TYR A 115 13.00 19.40 -3.01
CA TYR A 115 13.51 20.51 -2.21
C TYR A 115 12.49 20.96 -1.14
N ALA A 116 11.22 21.11 -1.51
CA ALA A 116 10.15 21.44 -0.57
C ALA A 116 10.00 20.37 0.53
N LEU A 117 10.14 19.09 0.18
CA LEU A 117 10.10 17.99 1.15
C LEU A 117 11.27 18.03 2.14
N MET A 118 12.48 18.32 1.65
CA MET A 118 13.68 18.46 2.49
C MET A 118 13.57 19.69 3.42
N SER A 119 12.95 20.77 2.95
CA SER A 119 12.70 21.95 3.80
C SER A 119 11.57 21.75 4.83
N ALA A 120 10.77 20.68 4.70
CA ALA A 120 9.69 20.35 5.63
C ALA A 120 10.17 19.54 6.86
N ILE A 121 11.48 19.29 6.97
CA ILE A 121 12.09 18.62 8.14
C ILE A 121 11.96 19.51 9.39
N ASP A 122 11.88 20.83 9.22
CA ASP A 122 11.59 21.75 10.31
C ASP A 122 10.10 21.70 10.71
N PRO A 123 9.76 21.46 11.99
CA PRO A 123 8.38 21.23 12.46
C PRO A 123 7.46 22.47 12.36
N VAL A 124 7.96 23.59 11.86
CA VAL A 124 7.25 24.87 11.77
C VAL A 124 6.23 24.88 10.62
N ARG A 125 6.34 24.00 9.61
CA ARG A 125 5.50 24.04 8.40
C ARG A 125 5.13 22.66 7.83
N PRO A 126 4.28 21.86 8.50
CA PRO A 126 3.85 20.54 8.00
C PRO A 126 3.11 20.59 6.65
N PHE A 127 2.52 21.74 6.30
CA PHE A 127 1.87 21.96 5.00
C PHE A 127 2.87 21.90 3.82
N LEU A 128 4.15 22.27 4.03
CA LEU A 128 5.18 22.21 2.99
C LEU A 128 5.47 20.78 2.54
N GLY A 129 5.37 19.80 3.44
CA GLY A 129 5.52 18.37 3.11
C GLY A 129 4.43 17.89 2.15
N TRP A 130 3.17 18.27 2.40
CA TRP A 130 2.05 17.96 1.50
C TRP A 130 2.20 18.64 0.14
N VAL A 131 2.61 19.91 0.12
CA VAL A 131 2.89 20.65 -1.13
C VAL A 131 4.04 19.99 -1.91
N GLY A 132 5.10 19.55 -1.22
CA GLY A 132 6.22 18.82 -1.82
C GLY A 132 5.80 17.50 -2.45
N CYS A 133 5.00 16.69 -1.74
CA CYS A 133 4.42 15.46 -2.28
C CYS A 133 3.57 15.71 -3.54
N LEU A 134 2.73 16.75 -3.52
CA LEU A 134 1.83 17.09 -4.62
C LEU A 134 2.61 17.58 -5.86
N LEU A 135 3.66 18.38 -5.64
CA LEU A 135 4.60 18.81 -6.68
C LEU A 135 5.40 17.65 -7.29
N MET A 136 5.86 16.70 -6.46
CA MET A 136 6.54 15.50 -6.95
C MET A 136 5.61 14.63 -7.81
N LEU A 137 4.37 14.40 -7.35
CA LEU A 137 3.34 13.70 -8.13
C LEU A 137 3.06 14.39 -9.46
N ALA A 138 2.86 15.72 -9.44
CA ALA A 138 2.65 16.52 -10.63
C ALA A 138 3.87 16.46 -11.59
N GLY A 139 5.09 16.51 -11.06
CA GLY A 139 6.33 16.38 -11.83
C GLY A 139 6.45 15.01 -12.51
N ILE A 140 6.16 13.92 -11.79
CA ILE A 140 6.13 12.55 -12.33
C ILE A 140 5.05 12.43 -13.40
N LEU A 141 3.85 12.97 -13.17
CA LEU A 141 2.76 12.97 -14.14
C LEU A 141 3.17 13.72 -15.42
N CYS A 142 3.68 14.94 -15.31
CA CYS A 142 4.15 15.73 -16.44
C CYS A 142 5.28 15.04 -17.22
N ALA A 143 6.28 14.48 -16.52
CA ALA A 143 7.37 13.74 -17.14
C ALA A 143 6.87 12.45 -17.83
N SER A 144 5.93 11.73 -17.21
CA SER A 144 5.35 10.49 -17.77
C SER A 144 4.45 10.76 -18.98
N ILE A 145 3.69 11.86 -18.97
CA ILE A 145 2.87 12.30 -20.10
C ILE A 145 3.78 12.76 -21.24
N GLY A 146 4.81 13.54 -20.95
CA GLY A 146 5.82 13.94 -21.95
C GLY A 146 6.58 12.76 -22.54
N ALA A 147 6.74 11.67 -21.78
CA ALA A 147 7.38 10.44 -22.26
C ALA A 147 6.48 9.59 -23.16
N ARG A 148 5.15 9.69 -23.05
CA ARG A 148 4.18 8.90 -23.82
C ARG A 148 3.98 9.49 -25.22
N LEU A 149 4.84 9.10 -26.15
CA LEU A 149 4.80 9.49 -27.57
C LEU A 149 3.59 8.90 -28.32
N LEU A 150 3.29 7.64 -28.06
CA LEU A 150 2.16 6.91 -28.63
C LEU A 150 1.57 6.05 -27.52
N ARG A 151 0.24 5.90 -27.51
CA ARG A 151 -0.41 4.97 -26.59
C ARG A 151 -0.30 3.59 -27.21
N VAL A 152 0.53 2.73 -26.64
CA VAL A 152 0.54 1.31 -27.02
C VAL A 152 -0.75 0.69 -26.52
N VAL A 153 -1.57 0.16 -27.44
CA VAL A 153 -2.87 -0.45 -27.12
C VAL A 153 -2.72 -1.93 -26.86
N ARG A 154 -1.86 -2.60 -27.63
CA ARG A 154 -1.63 -4.04 -27.54
C ARG A 154 -0.19 -4.36 -27.90
N ILE A 155 0.47 -5.16 -27.07
CA ILE A 155 1.77 -5.78 -27.35
C ILE A 155 1.54 -7.28 -27.31
N THR A 156 1.72 -7.93 -28.45
CA THR A 156 1.73 -9.38 -28.65
C THR A 156 3.13 -9.79 -29.11
N ASP A 157 3.47 -11.07 -29.03
CA ASP A 157 4.83 -11.52 -29.40
C ASP A 157 5.17 -11.30 -30.89
N HIS A 158 4.16 -11.08 -31.74
CA HIS A 158 4.33 -10.90 -33.19
C HIS A 158 3.83 -9.54 -33.73
N GLU A 159 3.09 -8.75 -32.95
CA GLU A 159 2.57 -7.45 -33.41
C GLU A 159 2.45 -6.43 -32.27
N ILE A 160 2.73 -5.16 -32.57
CA ILE A 160 2.57 -4.03 -31.65
C ILE A 160 1.61 -3.02 -32.28
N ARG A 161 0.50 -2.74 -31.59
CA ARG A 161 -0.51 -1.79 -32.05
C ARG A 161 -0.38 -0.46 -31.32
N PHE A 162 -0.13 0.61 -32.07
CA PHE A 162 -0.04 1.98 -31.56
C PHE A 162 -1.34 2.76 -31.85
N LYS A 163 -1.80 3.55 -30.88
CA LYS A 163 -2.81 4.60 -31.06
C LYS A 163 -2.18 5.98 -30.92
N GLY A 164 -2.74 6.95 -31.65
CA GLY A 164 -2.29 8.35 -31.63
C GLY A 164 -1.42 8.75 -32.81
N CYS A 165 -1.27 7.89 -33.83
CA CYS A 165 -0.70 8.29 -35.12
C CYS A 165 -1.62 9.32 -35.78
N GLY A 166 -1.03 10.35 -36.42
CA GLY A 166 -1.81 11.36 -37.13
C GLY A 166 -2.52 10.77 -38.36
N PRO A 167 -3.69 11.30 -38.74
CA PRO A 167 -4.49 10.76 -39.85
C PRO A 167 -3.70 10.71 -41.16
N ALA A 168 -2.97 11.78 -41.52
CA ALA A 168 -2.13 11.82 -42.71
C ALA A 168 -1.03 10.73 -42.77
N PHE A 169 -0.56 10.24 -41.62
CA PHE A 169 0.39 9.11 -41.59
C PHE A 169 -0.33 7.78 -41.78
N LEU A 170 -1.52 7.63 -41.18
CA LEU A 170 -2.33 6.42 -41.32
C LEU A 170 -2.82 6.24 -42.77
N ASP A 171 -3.18 7.33 -43.44
CA ASP A 171 -3.67 7.32 -44.82
C ASP A 171 -2.56 6.98 -45.85
N SER A 172 -1.29 7.11 -45.46
CA SER A 172 -0.14 6.76 -46.31
C SER A 172 0.24 5.28 -46.27
N LEU A 173 -0.39 4.50 -45.39
CA LEU A 173 -0.12 3.07 -45.25
C LEU A 173 -1.01 2.27 -46.21
N PRO A 174 -0.51 1.20 -46.83
CA PRO A 174 -1.31 0.36 -47.70
C PRO A 174 -2.50 -0.26 -46.94
N PRO A 175 -3.70 -0.29 -47.54
CA PRO A 175 -4.82 -1.01 -46.95
C PRO A 175 -4.49 -2.50 -46.88
N HIS A 176 -4.85 -3.13 -45.77
CA HIS A 176 -4.77 -4.58 -45.59
C HIS A 176 -5.93 -5.30 -46.26
#